data_AF-Q8P3E6-F1
#
_entry.id   AF-Q8P3E6-F1
#
_cell.length_a   1.000
_cell.length_b   1.000
_cell.length_c   1.000
_cell.angle_alpha   90.00
_cell.angle_beta   90.00
_cell.angle_gamma   90.00
#
_symmetry.space_group_name_H-M   'P 1'
#
loop_
_entity.id
_entity.type
_entity.pdbx_description
1 polymer ?
#
loop_
_entity_poly.entity_id
_entity_poly.type
_entity_poly.pdbx_seq_one_letter_code
_entity_poly.pdbx_strand_id
1 'polypeptide(L)'
;MAGTRWISSSNARCARRNSAICSAISAGESVSTRRAYTTPGDLRHPACQPGGGCDNAGAPLGKRRRASPHHCRAATAVEKGVCTMRLRSSLLALSLLTASGLATAADVTKYDGFLCCNLRTDGSWISDSNYAEDGKRVLAVGTPVSVTGFGRNRVNIKVAGEKQSIGNDYSRDLDNTAFAARYVVTADPKLKLATFPPKIRLAITEGKLTGGMTREQVLMAVGYPISSENPNLDASLWRYWRTSFAEYQVQFGPSGKLVKVTADPQLMNLVWIP
;
A
#
# COMPACT_ATOMS: atom_id res chain seq x y z
N MET A 1 -23.08 4.39 76.35
CA MET A 1 -21.63 4.62 76.18
C MET A 1 -21.26 4.27 74.76
N ALA A 2 -20.63 5.22 74.03
CA ALA A 2 -19.86 5.11 72.78
C ALA A 2 -20.50 4.38 71.57
N GLY A 3 -20.38 4.80 70.32
CA GLY A 3 -19.45 5.74 69.69
C GLY A 3 -19.22 5.27 68.25
N THR A 4 -19.33 6.21 67.32
CA THR A 4 -19.29 6.14 65.85
C THR A 4 -18.06 5.44 65.25
N ARG A 5 -18.20 4.74 64.10
CA ARG A 5 -17.23 4.86 62.97
C ARG A 5 -17.72 4.26 61.63
N TRP A 6 -17.10 4.81 60.60
CA TRP A 6 -17.39 4.80 59.16
C TRP A 6 -16.51 3.81 58.36
N ILE A 7 -16.89 3.64 57.08
CA ILE A 7 -16.11 3.28 55.86
C ILE A 7 -16.21 1.83 55.32
N SER A 8 -16.90 1.77 54.16
CA SER A 8 -16.53 1.20 52.85
C SER A 8 -16.14 -0.27 52.72
N SER A 9 -16.87 -0.98 51.86
CA SER A 9 -16.23 -1.78 50.81
C SER A 9 -17.20 -2.10 49.67
N SER A 10 -16.61 -2.11 48.49
CA SER A 10 -17.18 -2.15 47.17
C SER A 10 -17.63 -3.55 46.73
N ASN A 11 -18.42 -3.57 45.65
CA ASN A 11 -18.55 -4.62 44.65
C ASN A 11 -19.25 -5.93 45.03
N ALA A 12 -20.53 -6.02 44.64
CA ALA A 12 -21.11 -7.28 44.19
C ALA A 12 -22.11 -7.08 43.04
N ARG A 13 -21.62 -7.46 41.85
CA ARG A 13 -22.30 -8.30 40.84
C ARG A 13 -23.72 -7.91 40.37
N CYS A 14 -23.76 -7.56 39.08
CA CYS A 14 -24.86 -7.85 38.18
C CYS A 14 -25.40 -9.28 38.37
N ALA A 15 -26.67 -9.39 38.72
CA ALA A 15 -27.49 -10.57 38.52
C ALA A 15 -28.84 -10.17 37.93
N ARG A 16 -29.14 -10.85 36.81
CA ARG A 16 -30.39 -10.97 36.05
C ARG A 16 -31.68 -10.83 36.90
N ARG A 17 -32.71 -10.18 36.34
CA ARG A 17 -34.00 -10.82 35.96
C ARG A 17 -35.10 -9.82 35.56
N ASN A 18 -35.91 -10.28 34.62
CA ASN A 18 -37.36 -10.10 34.43
C ASN A 18 -37.93 -8.84 33.77
N SER A 19 -38.30 -9.04 32.49
CA SER A 19 -39.67 -9.04 31.96
C SER A 19 -40.75 -8.14 32.58
N ALA A 20 -41.29 -7.31 31.68
CA ALA A 20 -42.71 -6.98 31.46
C ALA A 20 -43.46 -6.15 32.51
N ILE A 21 -43.71 -4.87 32.17
CA ILE A 21 -44.91 -4.12 32.57
C ILE A 21 -45.40 -3.27 31.38
N CYS A 22 -46.67 -3.52 31.01
CA CYS A 22 -47.74 -2.68 30.40
C CYS A 22 -47.35 -1.48 29.52
N SER A 23 -47.69 -1.45 28.22
CA SER A 23 -49.00 -1.22 27.56
C SER A 23 -49.66 0.15 27.79
N ALA A 24 -49.88 0.81 26.64
CA ALA A 24 -50.85 1.88 26.28
C ALA A 24 -50.55 3.34 26.67
N ILE A 25 -50.46 4.22 25.66
CA ILE A 25 -51.49 5.25 25.34
C ILE A 25 -51.21 5.86 23.95
N SER A 26 -52.32 6.13 23.27
CA SER A 26 -52.52 6.52 21.87
C SER A 26 -52.03 7.91 21.45
N ALA A 27 -51.96 8.05 20.12
CA ALA A 27 -52.43 9.18 19.29
C ALA A 27 -51.78 10.56 19.40
N GLY A 28 -51.19 10.96 18.26
CA GLY A 28 -51.50 12.20 17.53
C GLY A 28 -51.43 13.53 18.27
N GLU A 29 -50.49 14.39 17.87
CA GLU A 29 -50.80 15.65 17.19
C GLU A 29 -49.53 16.41 16.80
N SER A 30 -49.55 16.89 15.57
CA SER A 30 -48.64 17.86 15.00
C SER A 30 -48.96 19.27 15.51
N VAL A 31 -48.02 19.97 16.13
CA VAL A 31 -48.06 21.43 16.25
C VAL A 31 -46.71 22.03 15.85
N SER A 32 -46.79 22.81 14.78
CA SER A 32 -45.78 23.74 14.29
C SER A 32 -45.86 25.03 15.11
N THR A 33 -44.74 25.48 15.66
CA THR A 33 -44.53 26.89 16.03
C THR A 33 -43.12 27.33 15.65
N ARG A 34 -43.06 28.30 14.73
CA ARG A 34 -41.88 29.13 14.41
C ARG A 34 -41.69 30.20 15.48
N ARG A 35 -40.43 30.47 15.87
CA ARG A 35 -39.78 31.79 16.04
C ARG A 35 -38.37 31.53 16.62
N ALA A 36 -37.26 31.90 15.98
CA ALA A 36 -36.74 33.22 15.60
C ALA A 36 -35.70 33.75 16.61
N TYR A 37 -34.45 33.82 16.10
CA TYR A 37 -33.32 34.70 16.42
C TYR A 37 -32.75 34.79 17.85
N THR A 38 -31.45 34.50 17.98
CA THR A 38 -30.41 35.49 18.37
C THR A 38 -28.99 34.91 18.25
N THR A 39 -28.15 35.60 17.48
CA THR A 39 -26.67 35.59 17.55
C THR A 39 -26.29 37.04 17.86
N PRO A 40 -25.34 37.34 18.78
CA PRO A 40 -23.97 37.68 18.33
C PRO A 40 -22.85 37.44 19.39
N GLY A 41 -21.59 37.53 18.94
CA GLY A 41 -20.38 37.67 19.78
C GLY A 41 -19.42 36.49 19.64
N ASP A 42 -18.40 36.49 18.77
CA ASP A 42 -17.31 37.47 18.55
C ASP A 42 -16.39 37.59 19.78
N LEU A 43 -15.42 36.67 19.90
CA LEU A 43 -14.21 36.89 20.69
C LEU A 43 -12.97 36.36 19.96
N ARG A 44 -11.98 37.25 19.95
CA ARG A 44 -10.83 37.34 19.08
C ARG A 44 -9.64 36.54 19.62
N HIS A 45 -8.79 36.12 18.70
CA HIS A 45 -7.38 35.84 18.94
C HIS A 45 -6.65 37.02 19.61
N PRO A 46 -5.63 36.72 20.42
CA PRO A 46 -4.43 37.56 20.46
C PRO A 46 -3.22 36.86 19.85
N ALA A 47 -2.55 37.61 18.98
CA ALA A 47 -1.23 37.35 18.44
C ALA A 47 -0.15 37.52 19.52
N CYS A 48 0.93 36.72 19.42
CA CYS A 48 2.20 36.97 20.11
C CYS A 48 3.37 36.88 19.13
N GLN A 49 3.96 38.05 18.85
CA GLN A 49 5.37 38.33 18.57
C GLN A 49 5.60 39.76 19.12
N PRO A 50 6.81 40.16 19.61
CA PRO A 50 8.10 39.99 18.92
C PRO A 50 9.37 39.85 19.80
N GLY A 51 10.50 39.52 19.13
CA GLY A 51 11.81 40.13 19.42
C GLY A 51 12.78 39.39 20.35
N GLY A 52 14.00 39.11 19.85
CA GLY A 52 15.15 38.75 20.67
C GLY A 52 16.22 37.95 19.91
N GLY A 53 17.06 38.64 19.12
CA GLY A 53 18.27 38.06 18.57
C GLY A 53 19.42 38.06 19.58
N CYS A 54 20.39 37.15 19.38
CA CYS A 54 21.78 37.29 19.81
C CYS A 54 22.66 36.49 18.84
N ASP A 55 23.58 37.21 18.22
CA ASP A 55 24.68 36.72 17.39
C ASP A 55 25.68 35.86 18.19
N ASN A 56 26.37 34.97 17.48
CA ASN A 56 27.81 34.66 17.60
C ASN A 56 28.15 33.65 16.49
N ALA A 57 28.78 34.05 15.37
CA ALA A 57 30.21 34.31 15.22
C ALA A 57 31.09 33.11 15.62
N GLY A 58 31.68 32.44 14.61
CA GLY A 58 32.59 31.31 14.79
C GLY A 58 33.02 30.71 13.45
N ALA A 59 33.97 31.39 12.80
CA ALA A 59 34.49 31.11 11.47
C ALA A 59 35.39 29.83 11.38
N PRO A 60 35.80 29.40 10.17
CA PRO A 60 36.17 28.04 9.80
C PRO A 60 37.70 27.81 9.76
N LEU A 61 38.14 26.59 9.43
CA LEU A 61 39.25 26.26 8.51
C LEU A 61 39.68 24.78 8.65
N GLY A 62 39.95 24.10 7.53
CA GLY A 62 40.57 22.77 7.61
C GLY A 62 40.68 21.92 6.35
N LYS A 63 40.99 22.49 5.18
CA LYS A 63 41.49 21.70 4.04
C LYS A 63 42.86 21.10 4.38
N ARG A 64 43.05 19.77 4.26
CA ARG A 64 44.37 19.18 4.01
C ARG A 64 44.29 18.08 2.94
N ARG A 65 45.00 18.34 1.84
CA ARG A 65 45.51 17.38 0.86
C ARG A 65 46.81 16.76 1.39
N ARG A 66 47.07 15.48 1.04
CA ARG A 66 48.38 14.87 0.65
C ARG A 66 48.14 13.34 0.55
N ALA A 67 48.24 12.72 -0.62
CA ALA A 67 49.45 12.24 -1.31
C ALA A 67 49.91 10.84 -0.85
N SER A 68 49.81 9.85 -1.75
CA SER A 68 50.62 8.60 -1.79
C SER A 68 52.08 8.92 -2.20
N PRO A 69 53.03 7.97 -2.46
CA PRO A 69 53.12 6.51 -2.20
C PRO A 69 54.51 6.06 -1.65
N HIS A 70 54.63 4.86 -1.05
CA HIS A 70 55.88 4.08 -0.95
C HIS A 70 55.51 2.58 -0.92
N HIS A 71 55.74 1.80 -1.99
CA HIS A 71 56.94 0.98 -2.26
C HIS A 71 57.40 0.09 -1.09
N CYS A 72 57.14 -1.21 -1.20
CA CYS A 72 58.05 -2.27 -0.74
C CYS A 72 58.06 -3.42 -1.77
N ARG A 73 59.22 -3.61 -2.39
CA ARG A 73 59.60 -4.77 -3.19
C ARG A 73 60.12 -5.87 -2.25
N ALA A 74 59.86 -7.13 -2.59
CA ALA A 74 60.81 -8.22 -2.35
C ALA A 74 60.74 -9.18 -3.54
N ALA A 75 61.92 -9.57 -4.01
CA ALA A 75 62.19 -10.39 -5.19
C ALA A 75 62.90 -11.69 -4.78
N THR A 76 63.28 -12.48 -5.81
CA THR A 76 64.15 -13.68 -5.86
C THR A 76 63.41 -15.02 -5.86
N ALA A 77 63.74 -16.04 -6.67
CA ALA A 77 64.71 -16.29 -7.76
C ALA A 77 64.24 -17.60 -8.48
N VAL A 78 64.19 -17.69 -9.81
CA VAL A 78 65.21 -18.15 -10.81
C VAL A 78 65.66 -19.62 -10.69
N GLU A 79 65.39 -20.42 -11.72
CA GLU A 79 66.33 -21.24 -12.54
C GLU A 79 65.53 -21.86 -13.72
N LYS A 80 65.74 -21.49 -14.99
CA LYS A 80 66.79 -21.85 -15.98
C LYS A 80 66.81 -23.33 -16.43
N GLY A 81 66.40 -23.54 -17.68
CA GLY A 81 66.72 -24.72 -18.49
C GLY A 81 66.38 -24.44 -19.96
N VAL A 82 67.40 -24.18 -20.79
CA VAL A 82 67.29 -24.02 -22.25
C VAL A 82 67.74 -25.33 -22.90
N CYS A 83 66.96 -25.86 -23.84
CA CYS A 83 67.45 -26.83 -24.82
C CYS A 83 66.75 -26.62 -26.18
N THR A 84 67.54 -26.09 -27.10
CA THR A 84 67.55 -26.22 -28.57
C THR A 84 66.33 -26.82 -29.33
N MET A 85 65.73 -25.90 -30.11
CA MET A 85 65.08 -25.99 -31.42
C MET A 85 65.11 -27.35 -32.18
N ARG A 86 63.92 -27.87 -32.51
CA ARG A 86 63.67 -28.59 -33.78
C ARG A 86 62.36 -28.12 -34.40
N LEU A 87 62.49 -27.58 -35.63
CA LEU A 87 61.40 -27.27 -36.56
C LEU A 87 60.55 -28.50 -36.83
N ARG A 88 59.23 -28.41 -36.60
CA ARG A 88 58.21 -29.10 -37.40
C ARG A 88 56.96 -28.24 -37.49
N SER A 89 56.71 -27.73 -38.70
CA SER A 89 55.47 -27.12 -39.14
C SER A 89 54.29 -28.06 -38.87
N SER A 90 53.19 -27.57 -38.29
CA SER A 90 51.83 -28.03 -38.59
C SER A 90 50.78 -27.22 -37.80
N LEU A 91 49.93 -26.56 -38.58
CA LEU A 91 48.48 -26.37 -38.40
C LEU A 91 47.95 -25.38 -37.35
N LEU A 92 47.26 -24.38 -37.92
CA LEU A 92 46.23 -23.52 -37.34
C LEU A 92 45.35 -24.22 -36.28
N ALA A 93 45.13 -23.52 -35.17
CA ALA A 93 43.79 -23.42 -34.56
C ALA A 93 43.72 -22.18 -33.68
N LEU A 94 43.17 -21.09 -34.22
CA LEU A 94 42.81 -19.89 -33.49
C LEU A 94 41.43 -20.14 -32.83
N SER A 95 41.40 -20.66 -31.60
CA SER A 95 40.14 -20.83 -30.86
C SER A 95 39.80 -19.55 -30.10
N LEU A 96 39.15 -18.59 -30.76
CA LEU A 96 38.38 -17.55 -30.08
C LEU A 96 37.09 -18.18 -29.55
N LEU A 97 37.03 -18.46 -28.23
CA LEU A 97 35.74 -18.66 -27.56
C LEU A 97 35.09 -17.29 -27.32
N THR A 98 34.37 -16.78 -28.32
CA THR A 98 33.34 -15.77 -28.07
C THR A 98 32.13 -16.49 -27.49
N ALA A 99 32.04 -16.54 -26.16
CA ALA A 99 30.80 -16.88 -25.47
C ALA A 99 29.80 -15.74 -25.69
N SER A 100 29.12 -15.77 -26.84
CA SER A 100 27.95 -14.95 -27.11
C SER A 100 26.84 -15.43 -26.18
N GLY A 101 26.77 -14.85 -24.98
CA GLY A 101 25.59 -14.95 -24.14
C GLY A 101 24.44 -14.27 -24.89
N LEU A 102 23.74 -15.04 -25.72
CA LEU A 102 22.40 -14.70 -26.16
C LEU A 102 21.54 -14.69 -24.90
N ALA A 103 21.46 -13.54 -24.25
CA ALA A 103 20.32 -13.21 -23.45
C ALA A 103 19.12 -13.31 -24.39
N THR A 104 18.42 -14.45 -24.35
CA THR A 104 17.05 -14.53 -24.85
C THR A 104 16.32 -13.37 -24.21
N ALA A 105 16.04 -12.33 -24.99
CA ALA A 105 15.10 -11.31 -24.60
C ALA A 105 13.80 -12.07 -24.33
N ALA A 106 13.51 -12.27 -23.04
CA ALA A 106 12.25 -12.86 -22.61
C ALA A 106 11.16 -12.10 -23.35
N ASP A 107 10.27 -12.84 -24.03
CA ASP A 107 9.23 -12.26 -24.85
C ASP A 107 8.48 -11.22 -24.00
N VAL A 108 8.72 -9.95 -24.33
CA VAL A 108 8.30 -8.84 -23.48
C VAL A 108 6.81 -8.70 -23.75
N THR A 109 5.98 -9.29 -22.90
CA THR A 109 4.53 -9.17 -23.01
C THR A 109 4.17 -7.69 -22.91
N LYS A 110 3.85 -7.10 -24.05
CA LYS A 110 3.43 -5.70 -24.18
C LYS A 110 1.99 -5.67 -24.60
N TYR A 111 1.18 -4.94 -23.85
CA TYR A 111 -0.24 -4.80 -24.14
C TYR A 111 -0.79 -3.58 -23.42
N ASP A 112 -1.84 -3.02 -24.00
CA ASP A 112 -2.60 -1.94 -23.38
C ASP A 112 -3.77 -2.51 -22.57
N GLY A 113 -4.17 -1.78 -21.55
CA GLY A 113 -5.31 -2.13 -20.72
C GLY A 113 -5.64 -1.03 -19.73
N PHE A 114 -6.37 -1.42 -18.69
CA PHE A 114 -6.86 -0.52 -17.67
C PHE A 114 -6.53 -1.09 -16.29
N LEU A 115 -6.29 -0.22 -15.31
CA LEU A 115 -6.17 -0.65 -13.93
C LEU A 115 -7.49 -1.24 -13.46
N CYS A 116 -7.47 -2.47 -12.94
CA CYS A 116 -8.68 -3.15 -12.46
C CYS A 116 -9.30 -2.47 -11.22
N CYS A 117 -8.51 -1.68 -10.50
CA CYS A 117 -8.82 -1.16 -9.18
C CYS A 117 -8.07 0.14 -8.90
N ASN A 118 -8.39 0.78 -7.77
CA ASN A 118 -7.58 1.85 -7.26
C ASN A 118 -6.22 1.35 -6.76
N LEU A 119 -5.16 1.96 -7.26
CA LEU A 119 -3.78 1.67 -6.83
C LEU A 119 -3.10 2.93 -6.32
N ARG A 120 -2.23 2.79 -5.32
CA ARG A 120 -1.47 3.88 -4.73
C ARG A 120 -0.03 3.88 -5.24
N THR A 121 0.40 5.03 -5.74
CA THR A 121 1.72 5.22 -6.35
C THR A 121 2.44 6.40 -5.72
N ASP A 122 3.78 6.32 -5.62
CA ASP A 122 4.65 7.49 -5.39
C ASP A 122 5.07 8.20 -6.68
N GLY A 123 4.59 7.72 -7.83
CA GLY A 123 4.96 8.21 -9.15
C GLY A 123 5.96 7.32 -9.88
N SER A 124 6.62 6.40 -9.19
CA SER A 124 7.53 5.42 -9.79
C SER A 124 7.19 3.97 -9.43
N TRP A 125 6.65 3.74 -8.23
CA TRP A 125 6.36 2.43 -7.67
C TRP A 125 4.96 2.33 -7.09
N ILE A 126 4.30 1.22 -7.40
CA ILE A 126 3.03 0.78 -6.84
C ILE A 126 3.29 -0.56 -6.15
N SER A 127 3.13 -0.62 -4.83
CA SER A 127 3.23 -1.88 -4.09
C SER A 127 1.95 -2.69 -4.23
N ASP A 128 2.05 -4.03 -4.34
CA ASP A 128 0.88 -4.92 -4.38
C ASP A 128 0.06 -4.91 -3.08
N SER A 129 0.66 -4.52 -1.96
CA SER A 129 -0.07 -4.26 -0.70
C SER A 129 -0.92 -2.98 -0.72
N ASN A 130 -0.74 -2.12 -1.72
CA ASN A 130 -1.54 -0.90 -1.95
C ASN A 130 -1.58 0.09 -0.75
N TYR A 131 -0.45 0.24 -0.04
CA TYR A 131 -0.36 1.08 1.16
C TYR A 131 -0.73 2.54 0.92
N ALA A 132 -1.41 3.13 1.92
CA ALA A 132 -1.79 4.53 1.98
C ALA A 132 -0.86 5.30 2.93
N GLU A 133 0.41 5.29 2.58
CA GLU A 133 1.46 6.06 3.28
C GLU A 133 1.58 7.48 2.71
N ASP A 134 2.28 8.34 3.44
CA ASP A 134 2.48 9.73 3.05
C ASP A 134 3.19 9.84 1.68
N GLY A 135 2.77 10.83 0.88
CA GLY A 135 3.28 11.06 -0.46
C GLY A 135 2.71 10.12 -1.54
N LYS A 136 1.88 9.14 -1.17
CA LYS A 136 1.18 8.30 -2.15
C LYS A 136 -0.06 9.01 -2.67
N ARG A 137 -0.27 8.92 -3.99
CA ARG A 137 -1.50 9.35 -4.66
C ARG A 137 -2.25 8.15 -5.24
N VAL A 138 -3.56 8.30 -5.41
CA VAL A 138 -4.41 7.26 -6.01
C VAL A 138 -4.39 7.36 -7.54
N LEU A 139 -4.12 6.25 -8.20
CA LEU A 139 -4.51 5.98 -9.59
C LEU A 139 -5.89 5.33 -9.55
N ALA A 140 -6.86 5.98 -10.17
CA ALA A 140 -8.24 5.53 -10.12
C ALA A 140 -8.43 4.20 -10.88
N VAL A 141 -9.41 3.41 -10.44
CA VAL A 141 -9.93 2.28 -11.21
C VAL A 141 -10.27 2.72 -12.64
N GLY A 142 -9.85 1.91 -13.62
CA GLY A 142 -9.99 2.21 -15.04
C GLY A 142 -9.03 3.27 -15.57
N THR A 143 -7.95 3.58 -14.87
CA THR A 143 -6.85 4.36 -15.46
C THR A 143 -6.22 3.56 -16.61
N PRO A 144 -6.15 4.12 -17.83
CA PRO A 144 -5.47 3.46 -18.95
C PRO A 144 -3.97 3.33 -18.69
N VAL A 145 -3.42 2.16 -19.00
CA VAL A 145 -2.00 1.85 -18.83
C VAL A 145 -1.50 0.97 -19.97
N SER A 146 -0.19 1.04 -20.24
CA SER A 146 0.48 0.10 -21.15
C SER A 146 1.46 -0.74 -20.36
N VAL A 147 1.33 -2.06 -20.40
CA VAL A 147 2.39 -2.97 -19.93
C VAL A 147 3.52 -2.91 -20.94
N THR A 148 4.71 -2.59 -20.45
CA THR A 148 5.91 -2.41 -21.28
C THR A 148 6.92 -3.54 -21.13
N GLY A 149 6.69 -4.42 -20.15
CA GLY A 149 7.48 -5.61 -19.92
C GLY A 149 7.48 -6.04 -18.45
N PHE A 150 8.21 -7.11 -18.17
CA PHE A 150 8.38 -7.62 -16.82
C PHE A 150 9.83 -7.45 -16.35
N GLY A 151 9.99 -7.20 -15.06
CA GLY A 151 11.29 -7.20 -14.40
C GLY A 151 11.31 -8.23 -13.28
N ARG A 152 12.40 -8.29 -12.51
CA ARG A 152 12.46 -9.17 -11.33
C ARG A 152 11.38 -8.74 -10.33
N ASN A 153 10.37 -9.58 -10.13
CA ASN A 153 9.23 -9.36 -9.23
C ASN A 153 8.48 -8.04 -9.48
N ARG A 154 8.24 -7.69 -10.74
CA ARG A 154 7.51 -6.46 -11.09
C ARG A 154 6.96 -6.48 -12.50
N VAL A 155 5.92 -5.68 -12.70
CA VAL A 155 5.33 -5.35 -14.00
C VAL A 155 5.64 -3.91 -14.32
N ASN A 156 6.37 -3.67 -15.41
CA ASN A 156 6.70 -2.33 -15.87
C ASN A 156 5.53 -1.78 -16.69
N ILE A 157 5.01 -0.62 -16.31
CA ILE A 157 3.88 0.02 -16.97
C ILE A 157 4.20 1.45 -17.39
N LYS A 158 3.44 1.97 -18.34
CA LYS A 158 3.30 3.41 -18.57
C LYS A 158 1.92 3.88 -18.13
N VAL A 159 1.89 4.99 -17.40
CA VAL A 159 0.67 5.67 -16.97
C VAL A 159 0.76 7.10 -17.46
N ALA A 160 -0.15 7.50 -18.35
CA ALA A 160 -0.09 8.82 -19.01
C ALA A 160 1.29 9.13 -19.63
N GLY A 161 1.95 8.13 -20.23
CA GLY A 161 3.28 8.26 -20.84
C GLY A 161 4.45 8.07 -19.88
N GLU A 162 4.26 8.26 -18.58
CA GLU A 162 5.29 8.15 -17.55
C GLU A 162 5.53 6.70 -17.13
N LYS A 163 6.80 6.34 -16.94
CA LYS A 163 7.19 4.97 -16.55
C LYS A 163 6.94 4.74 -15.06
N GLN A 164 6.29 3.63 -14.73
CA GLN A 164 6.10 3.15 -13.35
C GLN A 164 6.26 1.63 -13.29
N SER A 165 6.28 1.08 -12.08
CA SER A 165 6.25 -0.36 -11.85
C SER A 165 5.19 -0.74 -10.82
N ILE A 166 4.48 -1.82 -11.08
CA ILE A 166 3.72 -2.54 -10.06
C ILE A 166 4.63 -3.62 -9.49
N GLY A 167 5.02 -3.46 -8.23
CA GLY A 167 5.88 -4.35 -7.48
C GLY A 167 5.14 -5.58 -7.01
N ASN A 168 5.65 -6.76 -7.36
CA ASN A 168 5.28 -8.00 -6.68
C ASN A 168 6.10 -8.10 -5.38
N ASP A 169 5.77 -7.25 -4.42
CA ASP A 169 6.54 -7.11 -3.18
C ASP A 169 6.29 -8.30 -2.26
N TYR A 170 5.02 -8.75 -2.16
CA TYR A 170 4.58 -9.78 -1.21
C TYR A 170 3.83 -10.97 -1.84
N SER A 171 3.32 -10.84 -3.06
CA SER A 171 2.56 -11.86 -3.81
C SER A 171 3.44 -12.79 -4.67
N ARG A 172 4.61 -13.17 -4.15
CA ARG A 172 5.69 -13.84 -4.92
C ARG A 172 5.40 -15.30 -5.27
N ASP A 173 4.30 -15.85 -4.75
CA ASP A 173 3.71 -17.11 -5.19
C ASP A 173 3.09 -17.04 -6.60
N LEU A 174 2.92 -15.83 -7.14
CA LEU A 174 2.48 -15.61 -8.52
C LEU A 174 3.66 -15.25 -9.42
N ASP A 175 3.72 -15.87 -10.60
CA ASP A 175 4.59 -15.38 -11.67
C ASP A 175 4.14 -14.00 -12.18
N ASN A 176 5.02 -13.29 -12.89
CA ASN A 176 4.74 -11.92 -13.36
C ASN A 176 3.54 -11.84 -14.31
N THR A 177 3.22 -12.90 -15.06
CA THR A 177 2.09 -12.91 -15.99
C THR A 177 0.77 -13.02 -15.21
N ALA A 178 0.69 -13.98 -14.29
CA ALA A 178 -0.46 -14.13 -13.39
C ALA A 178 -0.65 -12.90 -12.50
N PHE A 179 0.45 -12.34 -12.01
CA PHE A 179 0.44 -11.10 -11.23
C PHE A 179 -0.03 -9.90 -12.06
N ALA A 180 0.45 -9.72 -13.30
CA ALA A 180 0.03 -8.63 -14.18
C ALA A 180 -1.48 -8.70 -14.49
N ALA A 181 -2.01 -9.90 -14.72
CA ALA A 181 -3.43 -10.13 -15.01
C ALA A 181 -4.36 -9.72 -13.85
N ARG A 182 -3.86 -9.65 -12.60
CA ARG A 182 -4.63 -9.09 -11.49
C ARG A 182 -4.86 -7.60 -11.64
N TYR A 183 -3.87 -6.85 -12.12
CA TYR A 183 -3.90 -5.38 -12.03
C TYR A 183 -4.21 -4.69 -13.36
N VAL A 184 -3.85 -5.29 -14.50
CA VAL A 184 -4.11 -4.72 -15.82
C VAL A 184 -5.09 -5.61 -16.58
N VAL A 185 -6.30 -5.09 -16.77
CA VAL A 185 -7.40 -5.78 -17.46
C VAL A 185 -7.65 -5.17 -18.84
N THR A 186 -8.19 -5.97 -19.76
CA THR A 186 -8.44 -5.55 -21.15
C THR A 186 -9.71 -4.72 -21.31
N ALA A 187 -10.74 -4.99 -20.49
CA ALA A 187 -11.99 -4.23 -20.49
C ALA A 187 -11.94 -3.09 -19.47
N ASP A 188 -12.43 -1.89 -19.83
CA ASP A 188 -12.48 -0.75 -18.92
C ASP A 188 -13.46 -1.02 -17.76
N PRO A 189 -12.98 -1.17 -16.51
CA PRO A 189 -13.84 -1.43 -15.36
C PRO A 189 -14.75 -0.25 -15.01
N LYS A 190 -14.53 0.96 -15.56
CA LYS A 190 -15.43 2.11 -15.37
C LYS A 190 -16.82 1.85 -15.94
N LEU A 191 -16.93 1.08 -17.02
CA LEU A 191 -18.21 0.71 -17.61
C LEU A 191 -19.05 -0.08 -16.61
N LYS A 192 -18.42 -1.03 -15.92
CA LYS A 192 -19.06 -1.82 -14.88
C LYS A 192 -19.32 -0.99 -13.62
N LEU A 193 -18.35 -0.17 -13.20
CA LEU A 193 -18.49 0.74 -12.06
C LEU A 193 -19.73 1.64 -12.19
N ALA A 194 -20.00 2.17 -13.38
CA ALA A 194 -21.15 3.04 -13.64
C ALA A 194 -22.50 2.37 -13.36
N THR A 195 -22.57 1.04 -13.45
CA THR A 195 -23.78 0.25 -13.19
C THR A 195 -24.04 0.00 -11.70
N PHE A 196 -23.06 0.25 -10.83
CA PHE A 196 -23.19 -0.07 -9.40
C PHE A 196 -24.09 0.91 -8.65
N PRO A 197 -24.70 0.47 -7.52
CA PRO A 197 -25.47 1.37 -6.66
C PRO A 197 -24.65 2.59 -6.23
N PRO A 198 -25.28 3.78 -6.08
CA PRO A 198 -24.57 5.03 -5.75
C PRO A 198 -23.63 4.93 -4.54
N LYS A 199 -24.07 4.27 -3.45
CA LYS A 199 -23.24 4.06 -2.25
C LYS A 199 -21.96 3.27 -2.54
N ILE A 200 -22.07 2.23 -3.37
CA ILE A 200 -20.94 1.38 -3.77
C ILE A 200 -19.99 2.15 -4.68
N ARG A 201 -20.53 2.93 -5.63
CA ARG A 201 -19.71 3.80 -6.51
C ARG A 201 -18.92 4.84 -5.71
N LEU A 202 -19.54 5.46 -4.70
CA LEU A 202 -18.87 6.40 -3.82
C LEU A 202 -17.73 5.72 -3.06
N ALA A 203 -18.00 4.59 -2.42
CA ALA A 203 -16.99 3.84 -1.67
C ALA A 203 -15.80 3.40 -2.55
N ILE A 204 -16.08 2.89 -3.76
CA ILE A 204 -15.01 2.58 -4.72
C ILE A 204 -14.24 3.84 -5.10
N THR A 205 -14.90 4.96 -5.42
CA THR A 205 -14.22 6.21 -5.77
C THR A 205 -13.32 6.72 -4.63
N GLU A 206 -13.74 6.56 -3.37
CA GLU A 206 -12.95 6.95 -2.19
C GLU A 206 -11.85 5.93 -1.80
N GLY A 207 -11.80 4.76 -2.45
CA GLY A 207 -10.91 3.68 -2.05
C GLY A 207 -11.20 3.15 -0.64
N LYS A 208 -12.49 3.05 -0.33
CA LYS A 208 -13.05 2.57 0.95
C LYS A 208 -14.06 1.44 0.71
N LEU A 209 -14.43 0.78 1.79
CA LEU A 209 -15.35 -0.34 1.82
C LEU A 209 -16.68 0.07 2.43
N THR A 210 -17.76 -0.59 2.03
CA THR A 210 -19.07 -0.45 2.66
C THR A 210 -19.86 -1.76 2.58
N GLY A 211 -20.83 -1.93 3.47
CA GLY A 211 -21.62 -3.15 3.56
C GLY A 211 -22.36 -3.47 2.25
N GLY A 212 -22.40 -4.75 1.89
CA GLY A 212 -23.06 -5.23 0.67
C GLY A 212 -22.20 -5.22 -0.59
N MET A 213 -20.93 -4.83 -0.51
CA MET A 213 -19.99 -4.98 -1.63
C MET A 213 -19.79 -6.46 -2.00
N THR A 214 -19.73 -6.79 -3.29
CA THR A 214 -19.19 -8.08 -3.76
C THR A 214 -17.67 -8.11 -3.61
N ARG A 215 -17.07 -9.30 -3.69
CA ARG A 215 -15.62 -9.47 -3.81
C ARG A 215 -15.01 -8.59 -4.90
N GLU A 216 -15.61 -8.58 -6.09
CA GLU A 216 -15.17 -7.73 -7.19
C GLU A 216 -15.23 -6.23 -6.83
N GLN A 217 -16.28 -5.77 -6.16
CA GLN A 217 -16.40 -4.37 -5.73
C GLN A 217 -15.36 -4.01 -4.67
N VAL A 218 -15.04 -4.94 -3.76
CA VAL A 218 -13.94 -4.77 -2.80
C VAL A 218 -12.61 -4.67 -3.54
N LEU A 219 -12.32 -5.57 -4.48
CA LEU A 219 -11.11 -5.55 -5.30
C LEU A 219 -10.99 -4.23 -6.07
N MET A 220 -12.08 -3.74 -6.69
CA MET A 220 -12.08 -2.45 -7.38
C MET A 220 -11.76 -1.28 -6.44
N ALA A 221 -12.26 -1.31 -5.19
CA ALA A 221 -12.05 -0.25 -4.22
C ALA A 221 -10.63 -0.20 -3.66
N VAL A 222 -10.08 -1.34 -3.22
CA VAL A 222 -8.84 -1.40 -2.43
C VAL A 222 -7.74 -2.27 -3.03
N GLY A 223 -7.98 -2.87 -4.19
CA GLY A 223 -7.03 -3.74 -4.88
C GLY A 223 -7.07 -5.20 -4.43
N TYR A 224 -6.27 -6.02 -5.09
CA TYR A 224 -6.07 -7.41 -4.72
C TYR A 224 -5.37 -7.51 -3.37
N PRO A 225 -5.82 -8.42 -2.48
CA PRO A 225 -5.07 -8.72 -1.29
C PRO A 225 -3.79 -9.48 -1.66
N ILE A 226 -2.78 -9.39 -0.80
CA ILE A 226 -1.51 -10.13 -0.94
C ILE A 226 -1.84 -11.63 -1.05
N SER A 227 -1.37 -12.30 -2.11
CA SER A 227 -1.76 -13.69 -2.39
C SER A 227 -1.23 -14.69 -1.37
N SER A 228 -0.01 -14.50 -0.87
CA SER A 228 0.56 -15.38 0.17
C SER A 228 -0.24 -15.36 1.48
N GLU A 229 -0.85 -14.23 1.81
CA GLU A 229 -1.72 -14.05 2.98
C GLU A 229 -3.19 -14.44 2.69
N ASN A 230 -3.57 -14.47 1.40
CA ASN A 230 -4.92 -14.71 0.91
C ASN A 230 -4.91 -15.65 -0.31
N PRO A 231 -4.51 -16.92 -0.15
CA PRO A 231 -4.31 -17.84 -1.27
C PRO A 231 -5.62 -18.23 -1.97
N ASN A 232 -6.76 -18.09 -1.27
CA ASN A 232 -8.08 -18.36 -1.81
C ASN A 232 -8.95 -17.10 -1.78
N LEU A 233 -9.25 -16.53 -2.95
CA LEU A 233 -10.13 -15.36 -3.06
C LEU A 233 -11.60 -15.71 -2.75
N ASP A 234 -12.01 -16.97 -2.79
CA ASP A 234 -13.36 -17.39 -2.39
C ASP A 234 -13.51 -17.57 -0.87
N ALA A 235 -12.44 -17.40 -0.09
CA ALA A 235 -12.50 -17.41 1.36
C ALA A 235 -13.48 -16.34 1.90
N SER A 236 -14.06 -16.61 3.07
CA SER A 236 -14.97 -15.68 3.75
C SER A 236 -14.25 -14.53 4.45
N LEU A 237 -12.93 -14.57 4.53
CA LEU A 237 -12.10 -13.58 5.21
C LEU A 237 -10.92 -13.22 4.32
N TRP A 238 -10.75 -11.94 4.05
CA TRP A 238 -9.54 -11.40 3.45
C TRP A 238 -8.80 -10.48 4.42
N ARG A 239 -7.48 -10.54 4.42
CA ARG A 239 -6.58 -9.69 5.20
C ARG A 239 -5.92 -8.67 4.29
N TYR A 240 -5.91 -7.43 4.74
CA TYR A 240 -5.34 -6.28 4.06
C TYR A 240 -4.52 -5.43 5.02
N TRP A 241 -3.72 -4.54 4.46
CA TRP A 241 -2.89 -3.61 5.21
C TRP A 241 -3.06 -2.21 4.65
N ARG A 242 -3.34 -1.23 5.51
CA ARG A 242 -3.37 0.18 5.12
C ARG A 242 -1.96 0.78 5.10
N THR A 243 -1.13 0.32 6.02
CA THR A 243 0.32 0.56 6.10
C THR A 243 0.99 -0.74 6.51
N SER A 244 2.31 -0.79 6.50
CA SER A 244 3.09 -1.95 6.96
C SER A 244 2.74 -2.48 8.36
N PHE A 245 2.11 -1.67 9.23
CA PHE A 245 1.75 -2.05 10.60
C PHE A 245 0.24 -2.02 10.89
N ALA A 246 -0.59 -1.66 9.91
CA ALA A 246 -2.01 -1.42 10.11
C ALA A 246 -2.86 -2.42 9.32
N GLU A 247 -3.03 -3.62 9.86
CA GLU A 247 -3.90 -4.65 9.28
C GLU A 247 -5.39 -4.30 9.46
N TYR A 248 -6.19 -4.64 8.47
CA TYR A 248 -7.64 -4.73 8.59
C TYR A 248 -8.16 -5.96 7.85
N GLN A 249 -9.31 -6.46 8.29
CA GLN A 249 -9.92 -7.68 7.79
C GLN A 249 -11.28 -7.40 7.16
N VAL A 250 -11.55 -8.06 6.04
CA VAL A 250 -12.76 -7.91 5.23
C VAL A 250 -13.48 -9.26 5.26
N GLN A 251 -14.68 -9.29 5.84
CA GLN A 251 -15.44 -10.51 6.02
C GLN A 251 -16.67 -10.56 5.09
N PHE A 252 -16.77 -11.65 4.34
CA PHE A 252 -17.88 -11.95 3.44
C PHE A 252 -18.85 -12.93 4.09
N GLY A 253 -20.14 -12.65 3.96
CA GLY A 253 -21.20 -13.56 4.38
C GLY A 253 -21.44 -14.69 3.35
N PRO A 254 -22.38 -15.61 3.64
CA PRO A 254 -22.70 -16.73 2.75
C PRO A 254 -23.15 -16.32 1.33
N SER A 255 -23.71 -15.12 1.18
CA SER A 255 -24.11 -14.55 -0.11
C SER A 255 -22.93 -13.99 -0.94
N GLY A 256 -21.69 -14.10 -0.45
CA GLY A 256 -20.50 -13.53 -1.11
C GLY A 256 -20.42 -12.00 -1.02
N LYS A 257 -21.16 -11.41 -0.08
CA LYS A 257 -21.25 -9.96 0.15
C LYS A 257 -20.49 -9.57 1.41
N LEU A 258 -19.85 -8.41 1.40
CA LEU A 258 -19.16 -7.83 2.54
C LEU A 258 -20.16 -7.54 3.66
N VAL A 259 -19.97 -8.19 4.80
CA VAL A 259 -20.82 -8.05 5.99
C VAL A 259 -20.12 -7.33 7.14
N LYS A 260 -18.79 -7.37 7.20
CA LYS A 260 -18.03 -6.76 8.30
C LYS A 260 -16.62 -6.37 7.87
N VAL A 261 -16.15 -5.22 8.35
CA VAL A 261 -14.73 -4.86 8.38
C VAL A 261 -14.28 -4.80 9.83
N THR A 262 -13.13 -5.42 10.13
CA THR A 262 -12.50 -5.38 11.45
C THR A 262 -11.15 -4.67 11.32
N ALA A 263 -10.96 -3.59 12.06
CA ALA A 263 -9.72 -2.82 12.09
C ALA A 263 -9.58 -2.14 13.46
N ASP A 264 -8.40 -1.59 13.74
CA ASP A 264 -8.23 -0.62 14.83
C ASP A 264 -9.20 0.56 14.66
N PRO A 265 -9.77 1.14 15.75
CA PRO A 265 -10.71 2.26 15.66
C PRO A 265 -10.20 3.46 14.85
N GLN A 266 -8.90 3.78 14.93
CA GLN A 266 -8.33 4.89 14.17
C GLN A 266 -8.30 4.58 12.66
N LEU A 267 -8.11 3.31 12.31
CA LEU A 267 -8.09 2.86 10.92
C LEU A 267 -9.49 2.78 10.30
N MET A 268 -10.52 2.46 11.10
CA MET A 268 -11.89 2.26 10.59
C MET A 268 -12.39 3.43 9.72
N ASN A 269 -12.18 4.68 10.14
CA ASN A 269 -12.63 5.86 9.39
C ASN A 269 -11.90 6.05 8.05
N LEU A 270 -10.73 5.43 7.87
CA LEU A 270 -9.93 5.51 6.65
C LEU A 270 -10.28 4.43 5.63
N VAL A 271 -10.89 3.33 6.08
CA VAL A 271 -11.17 2.15 5.24
C VAL A 271 -12.66 1.86 5.07
N TRP A 272 -13.54 2.44 5.89
CA TRP A 272 -14.96 2.09 5.93
C TRP A 272 -15.88 3.31 5.75
N ILE A 273 -16.98 3.09 5.04
CA ILE A 273 -18.13 3.98 4.96
C ILE A 273 -19.34 3.21 5.53
N PRO A 274 -19.97 3.69 6.61
CA PRO A 274 -21.13 3.04 7.24
C PRO A 274 -22.32 2.91 6.30
#